data_AF-A0A6J1X2H6-F1
#
_entry.id   AF-A0A6J1X2H6-F1
#
_cell.length_a   1.000
_cell.length_b   1.000
_cell.length_c   1.000
_cell.angle_alpha   90.00
_cell.angle_beta   90.00
_cell.angle_gamma   90.00
#
_symmetry.space_group_name_H-M   'P 1'
#
loop_
_entity.id
_entity.type
_entity.pdbx_description
1 polymer ?
#
loop_
_entity_poly.entity_id
_entity_poly.type
_entity_poly.pdbx_seq_one_letter_code
_entity_poly.pdbx_strand_id
1 'polypeptide(L)'
;LQDSTWVEVSPNPEDPPDVERRYTSELVEELRNANDDALLLYTEYSSKSGERLAIFLQDMRGFVSQTMTALENEIDFNAPDSCRNQLKDKLNNIEYNARRAAHFSAENHHKFLLGHMIVFRMHLNKSEEFIKKCDKAISNCGVPCEKSPRVQRWRRHAADELHRFRDDLQHSRRSYRDLLTHAHRKLNHIRRQVNKSAKEAIDAFRICAKK
;
A
#
# COMPACT_ATOMS: atom_id res chain seq x y z
N LEU A 1 22.15 47.09 13.14
CA LEU A 1 22.58 46.41 11.90
C LEU A 1 23.74 45.51 12.29
N GLN A 2 23.47 44.22 12.51
CA GLN A 2 24.49 43.22 12.84
C GLN A 2 24.96 42.59 11.52
N ASP A 3 26.25 42.72 11.25
CA ASP A 3 26.92 42.05 10.13
C ASP A 3 26.95 40.53 10.36
N SER A 4 26.38 39.77 9.42
CA SER A 4 26.53 38.32 9.39
C SER A 4 27.91 37.97 8.83
N THR A 5 28.82 37.54 9.70
CA THR A 5 30.13 37.03 9.33
C THR A 5 29.96 35.73 8.55
N TRP A 6 30.20 35.75 7.24
CA TRP A 6 30.31 34.54 6.43
C TRP A 6 31.65 33.88 6.73
N VAL A 7 31.61 32.71 7.38
CA VAL A 7 32.81 31.88 7.57
C VAL A 7 33.02 31.07 6.29
N GLU A 8 34.05 31.43 5.52
CA GLU A 8 34.56 30.58 4.44
C GLU A 8 35.21 29.34 5.05
N VAL A 9 34.51 28.21 4.97
CA VAL A 9 35.10 26.91 5.29
C VAL A 9 35.94 26.50 4.09
N SER A 10 37.26 26.66 4.21
CA SER A 10 38.21 26.14 3.22
C SER A 10 38.07 24.62 3.10
N PRO A 11 38.08 24.05 1.88
CA PRO A 11 38.03 22.61 1.69
C PRO A 11 39.24 21.93 2.34
N ASN A 12 38.99 20.82 3.02
CA ASN A 12 40.02 20.04 3.70
C ASN A 12 40.88 19.32 2.64
N PRO A 13 42.20 19.50 2.60
CA PRO A 13 43.06 18.92 1.56
C PRO A 13 43.21 17.39 1.61
N GLU A 14 42.66 16.74 2.63
CA GLU A 14 42.65 15.27 2.78
C GLU A 14 41.41 14.59 2.17
N ASP A 15 40.41 15.36 1.72
CA ASP A 15 39.31 14.77 0.98
C ASP A 15 39.82 14.33 -0.41
N PRO A 16 39.72 13.04 -0.77
CA PRO A 16 40.14 12.59 -2.08
C PRO A 16 39.43 13.42 -3.15
N PRO A 17 40.12 13.87 -4.21
CA PRO A 17 39.51 14.66 -5.26
C PRO A 17 38.32 13.86 -5.79
N ASP A 18 37.15 14.46 -5.68
CA ASP A 18 35.87 13.91 -6.14
C ASP A 18 36.05 13.54 -7.62
N VAL A 19 36.27 12.24 -7.87
CA VAL A 19 36.56 11.71 -9.20
C VAL A 19 35.48 12.24 -10.13
N GLU A 20 35.90 12.81 -11.25
CA GLU A 20 35.13 13.64 -12.18
C GLU A 20 33.91 12.91 -12.78
N ARG A 21 32.93 12.57 -11.94
CA ARG A 21 31.68 11.91 -12.32
C ARG A 21 30.78 12.98 -12.92
N ARG A 22 30.19 12.65 -14.07
CA ARG A 22 29.11 13.44 -14.66
C ARG A 22 27.83 13.18 -13.86
N TYR A 23 27.79 13.72 -12.65
CA TYR A 23 26.81 13.41 -11.59
C TYR A 23 25.35 13.58 -12.00
N THR A 24 25.02 14.40 -13.01
CA THR A 24 23.61 14.67 -13.36
C THR A 24 22.96 13.51 -14.11
N SER A 25 23.68 12.84 -15.03
CA SER A 25 23.13 11.66 -15.73
C SER A 25 22.94 10.47 -14.79
N GLU A 26 23.88 10.27 -13.86
CA GLU A 26 23.77 9.24 -12.82
C GLU A 26 22.55 9.50 -11.92
N LEU A 27 22.33 10.75 -11.49
CA LEU A 27 21.15 11.12 -10.70
C LEU A 27 19.82 10.92 -11.46
N VAL A 28 19.80 11.14 -12.78
CA VAL A 28 18.62 10.85 -13.62
C VAL A 28 18.31 9.36 -13.63
N GLU A 29 19.34 8.52 -13.78
CA GLU A 29 19.19 7.06 -13.74
C GLU A 29 18.74 6.59 -12.36
N GLU A 30 19.35 7.10 -11.29
CA GLU A 30 18.95 6.80 -9.91
C GLU A 30 17.50 7.19 -9.63
N LEU A 31 17.06 8.36 -10.12
CA LEU A 31 15.67 8.80 -10.00
C LEU A 31 14.70 7.87 -10.75
N ARG A 32 15.07 7.39 -11.94
CA ARG A 32 14.25 6.42 -12.69
C ARG A 32 14.12 5.12 -11.92
N ASN A 33 15.24 4.55 -11.46
CA ASN A 33 15.26 3.33 -10.66
C ASN A 33 14.43 3.48 -9.38
N ALA A 34 14.50 4.64 -8.72
CA ALA A 34 13.72 4.95 -7.54
C ALA A 34 12.20 5.02 -7.83
N ASN A 35 11.80 5.60 -8.97
CA ASN A 35 10.40 5.57 -9.41
C ASN A 35 9.91 4.14 -9.68
N ASP A 36 10.73 3.33 -10.35
CA ASP A 36 10.39 1.94 -10.65
C ASP A 36 10.25 1.10 -9.37
N ASP A 37 11.14 1.30 -8.39
CA ASP A 37 11.07 0.67 -7.07
C ASP A 37 9.77 1.04 -6.32
N ALA A 38 9.37 2.31 -6.35
CA ALA A 38 8.13 2.79 -5.73
C ALA A 38 6.90 2.16 -6.42
N LEU A 39 6.90 2.14 -7.75
CA LEU A 39 5.83 1.55 -8.55
C LEU A 39 5.72 0.03 -8.30
N LEU A 40 6.86 -0.66 -8.24
CA LEU A 40 6.92 -2.09 -7.96
C LEU A 40 6.30 -2.39 -6.58
N LEU A 41 6.68 -1.64 -5.54
CA LEU A 41 6.11 -1.83 -4.21
C LEU A 41 4.58 -1.68 -4.21
N TYR A 42 4.06 -0.65 -4.87
CA TYR A 42 2.63 -0.38 -4.93
C TYR A 42 1.86 -1.44 -5.72
N THR A 43 2.38 -1.85 -6.87
CA THR A 43 1.76 -2.84 -7.75
C THR A 43 1.73 -4.22 -7.11
N GLU A 44 2.84 -4.65 -6.47
CA GLU A 44 2.89 -5.89 -5.72
C GLU A 44 1.85 -5.93 -4.60
N TYR A 45 1.72 -4.84 -3.85
CA TYR A 45 0.71 -4.76 -2.79
C TYR A 45 -0.70 -4.83 -3.33
N SER A 46 -1.01 -4.00 -4.33
CA SER A 46 -2.36 -3.92 -4.89
C SER A 46 -2.78 -5.26 -5.46
N SER A 47 -1.85 -5.96 -6.12
CA SER A 47 -2.06 -7.33 -6.62
C SER A 47 -2.34 -8.32 -5.49
N LYS A 48 -1.44 -8.46 -4.50
CA LYS A 48 -1.59 -9.46 -3.42
C LYS A 48 -2.78 -9.19 -2.50
N SER A 49 -3.04 -7.92 -2.18
CA SER A 49 -4.16 -7.52 -1.34
C SER A 49 -5.49 -7.70 -2.10
N GLY A 50 -5.52 -7.30 -3.38
CA GLY A 50 -6.67 -7.45 -4.27
C GLY A 50 -7.06 -8.90 -4.50
N GLU A 51 -6.10 -9.78 -4.79
CA GLU A 51 -6.33 -11.22 -4.98
C GLU A 51 -6.98 -11.85 -3.74
N ARG A 52 -6.42 -11.60 -2.54
CA ARG A 52 -6.96 -12.14 -1.29
C ARG A 52 -8.38 -11.67 -1.02
N LEU A 53 -8.66 -10.39 -1.27
CA LEU A 53 -10.00 -9.85 -1.15
C LEU A 53 -10.95 -10.49 -2.17
N ALA A 54 -10.53 -10.63 -3.43
CA ALA A 54 -11.33 -11.22 -4.48
C ALA A 54 -11.73 -12.67 -4.14
N ILE A 55 -10.78 -13.49 -3.68
CA ILE A 55 -11.05 -14.86 -3.20
C ILE A 55 -12.08 -14.83 -2.07
N PHE A 56 -11.89 -13.98 -1.06
CA PHE A 56 -12.84 -13.89 0.06
C PHE A 56 -14.24 -13.47 -0.40
N LEU A 57 -14.36 -12.49 -1.30
CA LEU A 57 -15.64 -12.02 -1.80
C LEU A 57 -16.34 -13.08 -2.67
N GLN A 58 -15.56 -13.85 -3.43
CA GLN A 58 -16.07 -14.98 -4.20
C GLN A 58 -16.63 -16.07 -3.28
N ASP A 59 -15.92 -16.41 -2.20
CA ASP A 59 -16.41 -17.36 -1.18
C ASP A 59 -17.75 -16.88 -0.58
N MET A 60 -17.86 -15.57 -0.30
CA MET A 60 -19.08 -15.01 0.30
C MET A 60 -20.27 -14.94 -0.65
N ARG A 61 -20.07 -14.69 -1.95
CA ARG A 61 -21.19 -14.54 -2.91
C ARG A 61 -22.06 -15.81 -3.05
N GLY A 62 -21.48 -16.98 -2.81
CA GLY A 62 -22.21 -18.26 -2.84
C GLY A 62 -22.66 -18.75 -1.46
N PHE A 63 -22.33 -18.01 -0.40
CA PHE A 63 -22.41 -18.50 0.98
C PHE A 63 -23.83 -18.91 1.39
N VAL A 64 -24.83 -18.06 1.11
CA VAL A 64 -26.23 -18.34 1.50
C VAL A 64 -26.74 -19.57 0.78
N SER A 65 -26.56 -19.64 -0.55
CA SER A 65 -27.02 -20.78 -1.36
C SER A 65 -26.35 -22.08 -0.90
N GLN A 66 -25.02 -22.07 -0.71
CA GLN A 66 -24.27 -23.25 -0.26
C GLN A 66 -24.72 -23.72 1.12
N THR A 67 -24.95 -22.78 2.04
CA THR A 67 -25.42 -23.10 3.40
C THR A 67 -26.82 -23.69 3.37
N MET A 68 -27.74 -23.13 2.58
CA MET A 68 -29.11 -23.63 2.43
C MET A 68 -29.12 -25.03 1.80
N THR A 69 -28.39 -25.25 0.71
CA THR A 69 -28.30 -26.57 0.06
C THR A 69 -27.67 -27.63 0.97
N ALA A 70 -26.67 -27.27 1.78
CA ALA A 70 -26.10 -28.18 2.77
C ALA A 70 -27.14 -28.59 3.82
N LEU A 71 -28.01 -27.67 4.25
CA LEU A 71 -29.07 -27.94 5.23
C LEU A 71 -30.24 -28.74 4.66
N GLU A 72 -30.59 -28.54 3.38
CA GLU A 72 -31.62 -29.32 2.69
C GLU A 72 -31.28 -30.82 2.67
N ASN A 73 -29.98 -31.15 2.65
CA ASN A 73 -29.52 -32.54 2.76
C ASN A 73 -29.56 -33.09 4.20
N GLU A 74 -29.63 -32.23 5.22
CA GLU A 74 -29.57 -32.61 6.64
C GLU A 74 -30.91 -32.55 7.39
N ILE A 75 -31.88 -31.76 6.89
CA ILE A 75 -33.10 -31.41 7.64
C ILE A 75 -34.35 -31.75 6.82
N ASP A 76 -35.32 -32.36 7.50
CA ASP A 76 -36.60 -32.83 6.96
C ASP A 76 -37.27 -31.80 6.04
N PHE A 77 -37.80 -32.27 4.90
CA PHE A 77 -38.50 -31.46 3.89
C PHE A 77 -39.72 -30.68 4.45
N ASN A 78 -40.18 -31.00 5.66
CA ASN A 78 -41.39 -30.47 6.29
C ASN A 78 -41.19 -29.24 7.18
N ALA A 79 -39.99 -28.66 7.28
CA ALA A 79 -39.77 -27.44 8.07
C ALA A 79 -40.64 -26.26 7.56
N PRO A 80 -41.35 -25.52 8.44
CA PRO A 80 -42.23 -24.42 8.04
C PRO A 80 -41.51 -23.34 7.21
N ASP A 81 -42.19 -22.80 6.20
CA ASP A 81 -41.64 -21.73 5.34
C ASP A 81 -41.23 -20.49 6.12
N SER A 82 -41.93 -20.18 7.22
CA SER A 82 -41.58 -19.07 8.11
C SER A 82 -40.19 -19.24 8.74
N CYS A 83 -39.84 -20.45 9.18
CA CYS A 83 -38.52 -20.78 9.72
C CYS A 83 -37.44 -20.71 8.63
N ARG A 84 -37.73 -21.23 7.42
CA ARG A 84 -36.81 -21.21 6.28
C ARG A 84 -36.50 -19.78 5.82
N ASN A 85 -37.52 -18.92 5.75
CA ASN A 85 -37.37 -17.51 5.39
C ASN A 85 -36.54 -16.75 6.44
N GLN A 86 -36.81 -16.97 7.73
CA GLN A 86 -36.01 -16.36 8.80
C GLN A 86 -34.53 -16.76 8.75
N LEU A 87 -34.23 -18.03 8.47
CA LEU A 87 -32.86 -18.50 8.29
C LEU A 87 -32.21 -17.81 7.09
N LYS A 88 -32.89 -17.79 5.94
CA LYS A 88 -32.41 -17.16 4.71
C LYS A 88 -32.09 -15.67 4.93
N ASP A 89 -32.97 -14.93 5.61
CA ASP A 89 -32.76 -13.52 5.93
C ASP A 89 -31.55 -13.33 6.86
N LYS A 90 -31.37 -14.18 7.87
CA LYS A 90 -30.18 -14.15 8.73
C LYS A 90 -28.90 -14.42 7.95
N LEU A 91 -28.89 -15.43 7.08
CA LEU A 91 -27.74 -15.78 6.25
C LEU A 91 -27.40 -14.66 5.26
N ASN A 92 -28.39 -14.04 4.62
CA ASN A 92 -28.21 -12.87 3.76
C ASN A 92 -27.58 -11.69 4.52
N ASN A 93 -28.05 -11.43 5.74
CA ASN A 93 -27.48 -10.38 6.59
C ASN A 93 -26.03 -10.69 6.99
N ILE A 94 -25.71 -11.95 7.30
CA ILE A 94 -24.34 -12.39 7.60
C ILE A 94 -23.44 -12.17 6.38
N GLU A 95 -23.87 -12.60 5.19
CA GLU A 95 -23.12 -12.39 3.93
C GLU A 95 -22.86 -10.90 3.69
N TYR A 96 -23.91 -10.08 3.74
CA TYR A 96 -23.83 -8.65 3.51
C TYR A 96 -22.83 -7.97 4.47
N ASN A 97 -22.96 -8.26 5.77
CA ASN A 97 -22.09 -7.69 6.79
C ASN A 97 -20.63 -8.13 6.61
N ALA A 98 -20.39 -9.40 6.27
CA ALA A 98 -19.06 -9.92 6.03
C ALA A 98 -18.38 -9.26 4.83
N ARG A 99 -19.11 -9.11 3.71
CA ARG A 99 -18.62 -8.43 2.50
C ARG A 99 -18.32 -6.97 2.79
N ARG A 100 -19.22 -6.27 3.48
CA ARG A 100 -19.01 -4.86 3.88
C ARG A 100 -17.79 -4.70 4.78
N ALA A 101 -17.62 -5.58 5.77
CA ALA A 101 -16.46 -5.56 6.66
C ALA A 101 -15.14 -5.83 5.91
N ALA A 102 -15.14 -6.75 4.95
CA ALA A 102 -13.98 -7.05 4.12
C ALA A 102 -13.60 -5.85 3.23
N HIS A 103 -14.58 -5.23 2.57
CA HIS A 103 -14.34 -4.02 1.77
C HIS A 103 -13.79 -2.87 2.61
N PHE A 104 -14.39 -2.59 3.77
CA PHE A 104 -13.91 -1.55 4.67
C PHE A 104 -12.47 -1.81 5.13
N SER A 105 -12.14 -3.06 5.44
CA SER A 105 -10.76 -3.44 5.78
C SER A 105 -9.80 -3.14 4.62
N ALA A 106 -10.14 -3.59 3.42
CA ALA A 106 -9.29 -3.42 2.24
C ALA A 106 -9.07 -1.94 1.89
N GLU A 107 -10.12 -1.13 1.97
CA GLU A 107 -10.05 0.31 1.71
C GLU A 107 -9.11 1.02 2.70
N ASN A 108 -9.19 0.68 3.99
CA ASN A 108 -8.29 1.25 5.00
C ASN A 108 -6.84 0.85 4.78
N HIS A 109 -6.58 -0.42 4.43
CA HIS A 109 -5.23 -0.87 4.12
C HIS A 109 -4.69 -0.17 2.86
N HIS A 110 -5.51 0.00 1.84
CA HIS A 110 -5.15 0.74 0.64
C HIS A 110 -4.80 2.20 0.93
N LYS A 111 -5.63 2.91 1.71
CA LYS A 111 -5.37 4.30 2.15
C LYS A 111 -4.08 4.42 2.93
N PHE A 112 -3.79 3.46 3.81
CA PHE A 112 -2.53 3.43 4.55
C PHE A 112 -1.33 3.40 3.61
N LEU A 113 -1.31 2.50 2.62
CA LEU A 113 -0.20 2.44 1.67
C LEU A 113 -0.12 3.68 0.78
N LEU A 114 -1.26 4.23 0.35
CA LEU A 114 -1.29 5.48 -0.42
C LEU A 114 -0.61 6.63 0.33
N GLY A 115 -0.72 6.69 1.65
CA GLY A 115 0.01 7.66 2.48
C GLY A 115 1.53 7.61 2.24
N HIS A 116 2.10 6.40 2.21
CA HIS A 116 3.52 6.21 1.89
C HIS A 116 3.85 6.63 0.45
N MET A 117 2.98 6.31 -0.51
CA MET A 117 3.20 6.69 -1.92
C MET A 117 3.22 8.21 -2.13
N ILE A 118 2.43 8.96 -1.36
CA ILE A 118 2.44 10.42 -1.40
C ILE A 118 3.79 10.96 -0.92
N VAL A 119 4.32 10.42 0.18
CA VAL A 119 5.63 10.82 0.71
C VAL A 119 6.74 10.50 -0.29
N PHE A 120 6.72 9.31 -0.90
CA PHE A 120 7.66 8.95 -1.95
C PHE A 120 7.63 9.93 -3.11
N ARG A 121 6.43 10.24 -3.62
CA ARG A 121 6.26 11.19 -4.71
C ARG A 121 6.78 12.57 -4.35
N MET A 122 6.64 13.00 -3.10
CA MET A 122 7.20 14.27 -2.64
C MET A 122 8.73 14.31 -2.75
N HIS A 123 9.43 13.26 -2.30
CA HIS A 123 10.89 13.16 -2.39
C HIS A 123 11.36 13.08 -3.85
N LEU A 124 10.73 12.22 -4.65
CA LEU A 124 11.07 12.01 -6.05
C LEU A 124 10.85 13.27 -6.89
N ASN A 125 9.72 13.98 -6.69
CA ASN A 125 9.46 15.25 -7.37
C ASN A 125 10.50 16.33 -7.01
N LYS A 126 10.86 16.45 -5.71
CA LYS A 126 11.88 17.42 -5.28
C LYS A 126 13.25 17.12 -5.91
N SER A 127 13.64 15.85 -5.94
CA SER A 127 14.88 15.43 -6.61
C SER A 127 14.84 15.77 -8.10
N GLU A 128 13.73 15.45 -8.78
CA GLU A 128 13.52 15.78 -10.19
C GLU A 128 13.63 17.29 -10.46
N GLU A 129 13.08 18.14 -9.60
CA GLU A 129 13.19 19.60 -9.72
C GLU A 129 14.65 20.08 -9.64
N PHE A 130 15.45 19.52 -8.73
CA PHE A 130 16.87 19.86 -8.64
C PHE A 130 17.65 19.39 -9.87
N ILE A 131 17.36 18.19 -10.38
CA ILE A 131 17.97 17.66 -11.60
C ILE A 131 17.63 18.58 -12.80
N LYS A 132 16.35 18.94 -12.97
CA LYS A 132 15.92 19.89 -14.04
C LYS A 132 16.62 21.25 -13.94
N LYS A 133 16.87 21.75 -12.72
CA LYS A 133 17.64 22.99 -12.51
C LYS A 133 19.10 22.82 -12.95
N CYS A 134 19.71 21.66 -12.67
CA CYS A 134 21.06 21.34 -13.16
C CYS A 134 21.09 21.31 -14.69
N ASP A 135 20.18 20.55 -15.31
CA ASP A 135 20.13 20.41 -16.78
C ASP A 135 19.99 21.77 -17.47
N LYS A 136 19.10 22.63 -16.97
CA LYS A 136 18.90 23.98 -17.50
C LYS A 136 20.13 24.88 -17.35
N ALA A 137 20.90 24.72 -16.27
CA ALA A 137 22.13 25.48 -16.08
C ALA A 137 23.23 24.98 -17.02
N ILE A 138 23.35 23.66 -17.18
CA ILE A 138 24.38 23.03 -18.02
C ILE A 138 24.09 23.25 -19.50
N SER A 139 22.83 23.27 -19.92
CA SER A 139 22.45 23.48 -21.33
C SER A 139 22.95 24.81 -21.90
N ASN A 140 23.14 25.83 -21.06
CA ASN A 140 23.51 27.18 -21.49
C ASN A 140 25.02 27.42 -21.59
N CYS A 141 25.84 26.63 -20.90
CA CYS A 141 27.28 26.90 -20.78
C CYS A 141 28.16 25.63 -20.70
N GLY A 142 27.58 24.44 -20.80
CA GLY A 142 28.28 23.16 -20.86
C GLY A 142 29.04 22.79 -19.59
N VAL A 143 30.11 22.01 -19.76
CA VAL A 143 30.97 21.45 -18.69
C VAL A 143 31.47 22.50 -17.67
N PRO A 144 31.85 23.74 -18.06
CA PRO A 144 32.24 24.78 -17.08
C PRO A 144 31.19 25.05 -16.00
N CYS A 145 29.90 24.97 -16.36
CA CYS A 145 28.81 25.23 -15.41
C CYS A 145 28.52 24.07 -14.47
N GLU A 146 28.91 22.84 -14.83
CA GLU A 146 28.83 21.68 -13.94
C GLU A 146 29.67 21.86 -12.67
N LYS A 147 30.81 22.54 -12.79
CA LYS A 147 31.74 22.80 -11.68
C LYS A 147 31.33 24.01 -10.83
N SER A 148 30.23 24.69 -11.18
CA SER A 148 29.77 25.82 -10.39
C SER A 148 29.26 25.36 -9.01
N PRO A 149 29.57 26.10 -7.92
CA PRO A 149 29.07 25.77 -6.58
C PRO A 149 27.55 25.65 -6.49
N ARG A 150 26.84 26.41 -7.34
CA ARG A 150 25.38 26.38 -7.44
C ARG A 150 24.85 25.06 -7.98
N VAL A 151 25.42 24.56 -9.08
CA VAL A 151 25.02 23.28 -9.68
C VAL A 151 25.40 22.12 -8.76
N GLN A 152 26.60 22.15 -8.15
CA GLN A 152 27.01 21.16 -7.15
C GLN A 152 26.04 21.11 -5.95
N ARG A 153 25.57 22.27 -5.47
CA ARG A 153 24.58 22.32 -4.38
C ARG A 153 23.26 21.66 -4.77
N TRP A 154 22.74 21.92 -5.98
CA TRP A 154 21.52 21.27 -6.45
C TRP A 154 21.69 19.76 -6.62
N ARG A 155 22.83 19.31 -7.15
CA ARG A 155 23.14 17.87 -7.25
C ARG A 155 23.11 17.20 -5.88
N ARG A 156 23.75 17.81 -4.87
CA ARG A 156 23.69 17.31 -3.48
C ARG A 156 22.26 17.24 -2.95
N HIS A 157 21.45 18.28 -3.14
CA HIS A 157 20.05 18.24 -2.70
C HIS A 157 19.21 17.17 -3.44
N ALA A 158 19.46 16.95 -4.72
CA ALA A 158 18.80 15.86 -5.46
C ALA A 158 19.19 14.49 -4.90
N ALA A 159 20.47 14.28 -4.60
CA ALA A 159 20.98 13.06 -3.99
C ALA A 159 20.41 12.85 -2.57
N ASP A 160 20.34 13.91 -1.75
CA ASP A 160 19.78 13.86 -0.40
C ASP A 160 18.31 13.44 -0.42
N GLU A 161 17.50 13.96 -1.35
CA GLU A 161 16.10 13.58 -1.49
C GLU A 161 15.94 12.12 -1.98
N LEU A 162 16.82 11.64 -2.87
CA LEU A 162 16.85 10.23 -3.27
C LEU A 162 17.26 9.31 -2.11
N HIS A 163 18.19 9.76 -1.26
CA HIS A 163 18.59 9.03 -0.07
C HIS A 163 17.43 8.90 0.92
N ARG A 164 16.72 10.00 1.20
CA ARG A 164 15.49 9.98 2.04
C ARG A 164 14.42 9.06 1.50
N PHE A 165 14.20 9.08 0.17
CA PHE A 165 13.30 8.13 -0.47
C PHE A 165 13.71 6.67 -0.20
N ARG A 166 15.01 6.34 -0.27
CA ARG A 166 15.49 4.96 -0.04
C ARG A 166 15.28 4.52 1.42
N ASP A 167 15.48 5.41 2.37
CA ASP A 167 15.21 5.15 3.80
C ASP A 167 13.71 4.88 4.03
N ASP A 168 12.87 5.74 3.50
CA ASP A 168 11.41 5.61 3.59
C ASP A 168 10.92 4.36 2.85
N LEU A 169 11.54 3.99 1.73
CA LEU A 169 11.24 2.78 0.97
C LEU A 169 11.52 1.53 1.80
N GLN A 170 12.66 1.49 2.49
CA GLN A 170 12.99 0.37 3.37
C GLN A 170 11.99 0.24 4.51
N HIS A 171 11.60 1.36 5.13
CA HIS A 171 10.57 1.37 6.15
C HIS A 171 9.22 0.88 5.61
N SER A 172 8.81 1.40 4.46
CA SER A 172 7.53 1.05 3.83
C SER A 172 7.47 -0.41 3.38
N ARG A 173 8.58 -1.00 2.94
CA ARG A 173 8.69 -2.44 2.63
C ARG A 173 8.37 -3.31 3.85
N ARG A 174 8.77 -2.89 5.06
CA ARG A 174 8.41 -3.59 6.31
C ARG A 174 6.92 -3.42 6.61
N SER A 175 6.43 -2.18 6.63
CA SER A 175 5.02 -1.87 6.87
C SER A 175 4.09 -2.59 5.88
N TYR A 176 4.50 -2.72 4.63
CA TYR A 176 3.82 -3.50 3.59
C TYR A 176 3.61 -4.97 3.97
N ARG A 177 4.67 -5.65 4.44
CA ARG A 177 4.59 -7.07 4.83
C ARG A 177 3.65 -7.27 6.02
N ASP A 178 3.73 -6.35 6.98
CA ASP A 178 2.85 -6.36 8.15
C ASP A 178 1.40 -6.10 7.76
N LEU A 179 1.17 -5.15 6.84
CA LEU A 179 -0.15 -4.81 6.32
C LEU A 179 -0.80 -5.99 5.59
N LEU A 180 -0.05 -6.69 4.71
CA LEU A 180 -0.54 -7.89 4.04
C LEU A 180 -0.88 -9.01 5.03
N THR A 181 -0.06 -9.19 6.05
CA THR A 181 -0.28 -10.19 7.11
C THR A 181 -1.54 -9.83 7.91
N HIS A 182 -1.68 -8.56 8.27
CA HIS A 182 -2.82 -8.04 9.00
C HIS A 182 -4.12 -8.17 8.17
N ALA A 183 -4.10 -7.82 6.89
CA ALA A 183 -5.23 -8.01 5.97
C ALA A 183 -5.68 -9.48 5.92
N HIS A 184 -4.73 -10.41 5.77
CA HIS A 184 -5.04 -11.85 5.79
C HIS A 184 -5.64 -12.32 7.11
N ARG A 185 -5.06 -11.91 8.24
CA ARG A 185 -5.60 -12.22 9.58
C ARG A 185 -7.02 -11.67 9.73
N LYS A 186 -7.28 -10.47 9.24
CA LYS A 186 -8.60 -9.84 9.32
C LYS A 186 -9.64 -10.59 8.49
N LEU A 187 -9.32 -10.97 7.25
CA LEU A 187 -10.21 -11.78 6.41
C LEU A 187 -10.51 -13.14 7.06
N ASN A 188 -9.50 -13.81 7.61
CA ASN A 188 -9.71 -15.08 8.33
C ASN A 188 -10.55 -14.90 9.60
N HIS A 189 -10.36 -13.80 10.32
CA HIS A 189 -11.20 -13.48 11.48
C HIS A 189 -12.66 -13.29 11.07
N ILE A 190 -12.92 -12.58 9.97
CA ILE A 190 -14.28 -12.41 9.42
C ILE A 190 -14.86 -13.78 9.03
N ARG A 191 -14.09 -14.66 8.36
CA ARG A 191 -14.54 -16.04 8.04
C ARG A 191 -14.97 -16.80 9.29
N ARG A 192 -14.19 -16.73 10.38
CA ARG A 192 -14.54 -17.39 11.65
C ARG A 192 -15.82 -16.83 12.25
N GLN A 193 -16.01 -15.51 12.19
CA GLN A 193 -17.24 -14.87 12.66
C GLN A 193 -18.45 -15.30 11.83
N VAL A 194 -18.34 -15.31 10.50
CA VAL A 194 -19.38 -15.79 9.59
C VAL A 194 -19.77 -17.22 9.93
N ASN A 195 -18.80 -18.13 10.04
CA ASN A 195 -19.07 -19.54 10.36
C ASN A 195 -19.73 -19.70 11.73
N LYS A 196 -19.32 -18.91 12.73
CA LYS A 196 -19.95 -18.94 14.05
C LYS A 196 -21.41 -18.46 13.98
N SER A 197 -21.66 -17.29 13.40
CA SER A 197 -23.01 -16.72 13.28
C SER A 197 -23.94 -17.58 12.43
N ALA A 198 -23.40 -18.25 11.41
CA ALA A 198 -24.17 -19.17 10.59
C ALA A 198 -24.57 -20.43 11.37
N LYS A 199 -23.66 -21.00 12.17
CA LYS A 199 -24.00 -22.12 13.07
C LYS A 199 -25.11 -21.72 14.05
N GLU A 200 -25.00 -20.54 14.66
CA GLU A 200 -26.05 -20.02 15.56
C GLU A 200 -27.39 -19.83 14.83
N ALA A 201 -27.38 -19.35 13.59
CA ALA A 201 -28.59 -19.22 12.77
C ALA A 201 -29.20 -20.59 12.41
N ILE A 202 -28.36 -21.58 12.09
CA ILE A 202 -28.75 -22.96 11.81
C ILE A 202 -29.37 -23.63 13.04
N ASP A 203 -28.75 -23.47 14.20
CA ASP A 203 -29.26 -24.05 15.44
C ASP A 203 -30.61 -23.44 15.83
N ALA A 204 -30.77 -22.12 15.65
CA ALA A 204 -32.06 -21.46 15.81
C ALA A 204 -33.12 -21.97 14.82
N PHE A 205 -32.73 -22.23 13.56
CA PHE A 205 -33.60 -22.85 12.57
C PHE A 205 -34.02 -24.26 12.97
N ARG A 206 -33.08 -25.10 13.43
CA ARG A 206 -33.36 -26.47 13.91
C ARG A 206 -34.33 -26.48 15.08
N ILE A 207 -34.29 -25.48 15.96
CA ILE A 207 -35.27 -25.33 17.05
C ILE A 207 -36.64 -24.92 16.49
N CYS A 208 -36.67 -23.98 15.54
CA CYS A 208 -37.90 -23.51 14.89
C CYS A 208 -38.60 -24.64 14.13
N ALA A 209 -37.85 -25.46 13.39
CA ALA A 209 -38.37 -26.55 12.57
C ALA A 209 -38.91 -27.74 13.37
N LYS A 210 -38.56 -27.86 14.66
CA LYS A 210 -39.06 -28.90 15.57
C LYS A 210 -40.35 -28.50 16.31
N LYS A 211 -40.78 -27.25 16.17
CA LYS A 211 -42.05 -26.75 16.73
C LYS A 211 -43.16 -26.91 15.71
#